data_AF-A0A523R7J8-F1
#
_entry.id   AF-A0A523R7J8-F1
#
_cell.length_a   1.000
_cell.length_b   1.000
_cell.length_c   1.000
_cell.angle_alpha   90.00
_cell.angle_beta   90.00
_cell.angle_gamma   90.00
#
_symmetry.space_group_name_H-M   'P 1'
#
loop_
_entity.id
_entity.type
_entity.pdbx_description
1 polymer ?
#
loop_
_entity_poly.entity_id
_entity_poly.type
_entity_poly.pdbx_seq_one_letter_code
_entity_poly.pdbx_strand_id
1 'polypeptide(L)'
;MAPDETAGLICSKLEERGYRGMVVPIEHVAKLKYEIEENGSQGKIEVGLYEKYLADFEFDVTKRLPKACSIIITAAPQPQRKVTFHFNGQTHLVIIPPTYYADTDDQIS
;
A
#
# COMPACT_ATOMS: atom_id res chain seq x y z
N MET A 1 -8.72 9.46 25.64
CA MET A 1 -7.36 9.50 25.05
C MET A 1 -7.36 10.58 24.01
N ALA A 2 -6.30 11.37 23.95
CA ALA A 2 -6.12 12.32 22.85
C ALA A 2 -5.97 11.56 21.52
N PRO A 3 -6.28 12.18 20.37
CA PRO A 3 -6.11 11.56 19.05
C PRO A 3 -4.69 11.01 18.83
N ASP A 4 -3.68 11.76 19.26
CA ASP A 4 -2.26 11.37 19.13
C ASP A 4 -1.90 10.14 19.98
N GLU A 5 -2.46 10.02 21.18
CA GLU A 5 -2.28 8.84 22.04
C GLU A 5 -2.90 7.59 21.42
N THR A 6 -4.05 7.75 20.77
CA THR A 6 -4.76 6.65 20.10
C THR A 6 -3.98 6.18 18.87
N ALA A 7 -3.48 7.12 18.06
CA ALA A 7 -2.64 6.83 16.91
C ALA A 7 -1.35 6.09 17.31
N GLY A 8 -0.68 6.55 18.37
CA GLY A 8 0.50 5.91 18.92
C GLY A 8 0.24 4.48 19.39
N LEU A 9 -0.89 4.25 20.09
CA LEU A 9 -1.29 2.91 20.53
C LEU A 9 -1.54 1.96 19.34
N ILE A 10 -2.22 2.43 18.29
CA ILE A 10 -2.48 1.63 17.08
C ILE A 10 -1.15 1.22 16.44
N CYS A 11 -0.23 2.17 16.24
CA CYS A 11 1.07 1.88 15.63
C CYS A 11 1.88 0.88 16.46
N SER A 12 1.92 1.05 17.79
CA SER A 12 2.59 0.13 18.69
C SER A 12 2.01 -1.29 18.62
N LYS A 13 0.67 -1.43 18.55
CA LYS A 13 0.03 -2.75 18.40
C LYS A 13 0.27 -3.42 17.05
N LEU A 14 0.47 -2.64 15.99
CA LEU A 14 0.88 -3.15 14.68
C LEU A 14 2.34 -3.63 14.72
N GLU A 15 3.23 -2.86 15.34
CA GLU A 15 4.66 -3.20 15.48
C GLU A 15 4.88 -4.46 16.32
N GLU A 16 4.14 -4.62 17.43
CA GLU A 16 4.15 -5.86 18.25
C GLU A 16 3.85 -7.12 17.41
N ARG A 17 3.14 -6.96 16.28
CA ARG A 17 2.77 -8.04 15.36
C ARG A 17 3.66 -8.12 14.11
N GLY A 18 4.72 -7.31 14.04
CA GLY A 18 5.65 -7.27 12.90
C GLY A 18 5.20 -6.42 11.71
N TYR A 19 4.15 -5.61 11.88
CA TYR A 19 3.67 -4.68 10.85
C TYR A 19 4.22 -3.28 11.07
N ARG A 20 4.33 -2.50 9.99
CA ARG A 20 4.55 -1.05 10.08
C ARG A 20 3.22 -0.34 9.98
N GLY A 21 2.95 0.59 10.89
CA GLY A 21 1.70 1.34 10.94
C GLY A 21 1.91 2.84 10.86
N MET A 22 0.95 3.56 10.30
CA MET A 22 0.83 5.01 10.39
C MET A 22 -0.65 5.39 10.44
N VAL A 23 -0.98 6.40 11.24
CA VAL A 23 -2.30 7.04 11.22
C VAL A 23 -2.15 8.42 10.61
N VAL A 24 -2.91 8.71 9.55
CA VAL A 24 -2.88 9.99 8.85
C VAL A 24 -4.26 10.64 8.82
N PRO A 25 -4.35 11.98 8.72
CA PRO A 25 -5.62 12.69 8.58
C PRO A 25 -6.35 12.30 7.29
N ILE A 26 -7.69 12.33 7.32
CA ILE A 26 -8.54 11.96 6.17
C ILE A 26 -8.37 12.91 4.97
N GLU A 27 -7.93 14.14 5.23
CA GLU A 27 -7.65 15.18 4.23
C GLU A 27 -6.57 14.76 3.24
N HIS A 28 -5.72 13.79 3.60
CA HIS A 28 -4.72 13.23 2.70
C HIS A 28 -5.34 12.56 1.45
N VAL A 29 -6.59 12.09 1.51
CA VAL A 29 -7.27 11.53 0.32
C VAL A 29 -7.50 12.61 -0.74
N ALA A 30 -7.99 13.79 -0.32
CA ALA A 30 -8.22 14.90 -1.23
C ALA A 30 -6.89 15.42 -1.81
N LYS A 31 -5.84 15.48 -0.98
CA LYS A 31 -4.49 15.83 -1.43
C LYS A 31 -3.95 14.84 -2.46
N LEU A 32 -4.14 13.54 -2.24
CA LEU A 32 -3.72 12.50 -3.17
C LEU A 32 -4.39 12.64 -4.54
N LYS A 33 -5.70 12.94 -4.57
CA LYS A 33 -6.41 13.23 -5.82
C LYS A 33 -5.74 14.36 -6.60
N TYR A 34 -5.49 15.47 -5.92
CA TYR A 34 -4.85 16.64 -6.54
C TYR A 34 -3.46 16.30 -7.09
N GLU A 35 -2.64 15.57 -6.33
CA GLU A 35 -1.29 15.18 -6.78
C GLU A 35 -1.33 14.27 -8.02
N ILE A 36 -2.30 13.36 -8.11
CA ILE A 36 -2.49 12.51 -9.29
C ILE A 36 -2.91 13.36 -10.51
N GLU A 37 -3.91 14.24 -10.35
CA GLU A 37 -4.41 15.12 -11.42
C GLU A 37 -3.31 16.09 -11.90
N GLU A 38 -2.55 16.67 -10.98
CA GLU A 38 -1.42 17.55 -11.28
C GLU A 38 -0.35 16.80 -12.09
N ASN A 39 0.06 15.62 -11.64
CA ASN A 39 1.04 14.80 -12.36
C ASN A 39 0.54 14.37 -13.76
N GLY A 40 -0.77 14.10 -13.90
CA GLY A 40 -1.41 13.87 -15.20
C GLY A 40 -1.32 15.09 -16.11
N SER A 41 -1.67 16.28 -15.60
CA SER A 41 -1.60 17.53 -16.36
C SER A 41 -0.17 17.89 -16.81
N GLN A 42 0.83 17.46 -16.04
CA GLN A 42 2.26 17.66 -16.33
C GLN A 42 2.84 16.56 -17.25
N GLY A 43 2.05 15.58 -17.68
CA GLY A 43 2.50 14.46 -18.52
C GLY A 43 3.44 13.48 -17.81
N LYS A 44 3.51 13.53 -16.47
CA LYS A 44 4.29 12.57 -15.66
C LYS A 44 3.55 11.23 -15.52
N ILE A 45 2.24 11.25 -15.72
CA ILE A 45 1.40 10.06 -15.83
C ILE A 45 0.90 10.03 -17.27
N GLU A 46 1.15 8.90 -17.94
CA GLU A 46 0.65 8.65 -19.29
C GLU A 46 -0.89 8.52 -19.25
N VAL A 47 -1.58 9.12 -20.21
CA VAL A 47 -3.05 9.27 -20.19
C VAL A 47 -3.74 7.90 -20.24
N GLY A 48 -3.27 6.98 -21.08
CA GLY A 48 -3.79 5.62 -21.15
C GLY A 48 -3.63 4.84 -19.85
N LEU A 49 -2.55 5.07 -19.09
CA LEU A 49 -2.36 4.52 -17.75
C LEU A 49 -3.37 5.10 -16.75
N TYR A 50 -3.60 6.41 -16.80
CA TYR A 50 -4.58 7.09 -15.95
C TYR A 50 -6.00 6.54 -16.19
N GLU A 51 -6.43 6.50 -17.46
CA GLU A 51 -7.75 5.99 -17.83
C GLU A 51 -7.94 4.52 -17.44
N LYS A 52 -6.89 3.71 -17.61
CA LYS A 52 -6.97 2.27 -17.34
C LYS A 52 -7.02 1.91 -15.86
N TYR A 53 -6.30 2.65 -15.01
CA TYR A 53 -6.07 2.22 -13.62
C TYR A 53 -6.54 3.21 -12.56
N LEU A 54 -6.67 4.50 -12.89
CA LEU A 54 -6.91 5.57 -11.92
C LEU A 54 -8.30 6.21 -12.06
N ALA A 55 -8.96 6.04 -13.21
CA ALA A 55 -10.28 6.63 -13.47
C ALA A 55 -11.38 6.16 -12.50
N ASP A 56 -11.26 4.94 -11.99
CA ASP A 56 -12.26 4.34 -11.08
C ASP A 56 -12.02 4.64 -9.59
N PHE A 57 -11.01 5.45 -9.25
CA PHE A 57 -10.74 5.78 -7.86
C PHE A 57 -11.79 6.76 -7.29
N GLU A 58 -12.43 6.36 -6.19
CA GLU A 58 -13.33 7.23 -5.43
C GLU A 58 -12.54 7.95 -4.32
N PHE A 59 -12.38 9.26 -4.46
CA PHE A 59 -11.70 10.10 -3.48
C PHE A 59 -12.64 10.76 -2.47
N ASP A 60 -13.95 10.72 -2.70
CA ASP A 60 -14.95 11.19 -1.74
C ASP A 60 -15.34 10.07 -0.77
N VAL A 61 -14.55 9.97 0.30
CA VAL A 61 -14.76 9.02 1.39
C VAL A 61 -16.01 9.30 2.21
N THR A 62 -16.58 10.52 2.17
CA THR A 62 -17.71 10.91 3.02
C THR A 62 -18.99 10.17 2.65
N LYS A 63 -19.12 9.75 1.38
CA LYS A 63 -20.24 8.93 0.90
C LYS A 63 -20.36 7.59 1.61
N ARG A 64 -19.23 7.00 2.01
CA ARG A 64 -19.16 5.67 2.65
C ARG A 64 -18.87 5.76 4.15
N LEU A 65 -18.05 6.71 4.56
CA LEU A 65 -17.54 6.89 5.91
C LEU A 65 -17.69 8.36 6.36
N PRO A 66 -18.93 8.86 6.55
CA PRO A 66 -19.20 10.29 6.78
C PRO A 66 -18.59 10.87 8.07
N LYS A 67 -18.16 10.00 9.00
CA LYS A 67 -17.54 10.38 10.28
C LYS A 67 -16.05 10.05 10.36
N ALA A 68 -15.44 9.54 9.30
CA ALA A 68 -14.02 9.23 9.29
C ALA A 68 -13.20 10.52 9.39
N CYS A 69 -12.24 10.54 10.30
CA CYS A 69 -11.30 11.65 10.49
C CYS A 69 -9.85 11.24 10.23
N SER A 70 -9.58 9.94 10.04
CA SER A 70 -8.24 9.41 9.84
C SER A 70 -8.24 8.14 9.00
N ILE A 71 -7.08 7.82 8.46
CA ILE A 71 -6.78 6.59 7.73
C ILE A 71 -5.68 5.86 8.50
N ILE A 72 -5.86 4.56 8.73
CA ILE A 72 -4.81 3.70 9.26
C ILE A 72 -4.16 3.00 8.07
N ILE A 73 -2.89 3.31 7.83
CA ILE A 73 -2.06 2.66 6.81
C ILE A 73 -1.21 1.61 7.52
N THR A 74 -1.26 0.36 7.04
CA THR A 74 -0.45 -0.73 7.56
C THR A 74 0.31 -1.40 6.42
N ALA A 75 1.51 -1.87 6.70
CA ALA A 75 2.34 -2.61 5.75
C ALA A 75 2.94 -3.84 6.43
N ALA A 76 2.81 -4.99 5.77
CA ALA A 76 3.45 -6.23 6.17
C ALA A 76 4.71 -6.48 5.33
N PRO A 77 5.83 -6.85 5.97
CA PRO A 77 7.03 -7.20 5.24
C PRO A 77 6.84 -8.53 4.51
N GLN A 78 7.03 -8.53 3.19
CA GLN A 78 7.06 -9.75 2.39
C GLN A 78 8.52 -10.13 2.08
N PRO A 79 9.03 -11.25 2.61
CA PRO A 79 10.41 -11.66 2.37
C PRO A 79 10.69 -11.94 0.90
N GLN A 80 11.81 -11.44 0.40
CA GLN A 80 12.28 -11.80 -0.93
C GLN A 80 12.71 -13.28 -0.95
N ARG A 81 12.10 -14.08 -1.81
CA ARG A 81 12.45 -15.50 -1.98
C ARG A 81 13.44 -15.67 -3.12
N LYS A 82 14.45 -16.50 -2.88
CA LYS A 82 15.43 -16.91 -3.89
C LYS A 82 15.30 -18.41 -4.11
N VAL A 83 15.33 -18.82 -5.36
CA VAL A 83 15.28 -20.23 -5.77
C VAL A 83 16.47 -20.55 -6.66
N THR A 84 16.92 -21.79 -6.55
CA THR A 84 18.04 -22.32 -7.31
C THR A 84 17.50 -23.30 -8.35
N PHE A 85 17.74 -23.02 -9.63
CA PHE A 85 17.41 -23.92 -10.73
C PHE A 85 18.67 -24.62 -11.24
N HIS A 86 18.58 -25.91 -11.48
CA HIS A 86 19.61 -26.66 -12.21
C HIS A 86 19.10 -26.93 -13.62
N PHE A 87 19.74 -26.34 -14.63
CA PHE A 87 19.32 -26.44 -16.03
C PHE A 87 20.55 -26.54 -16.93
N ASN A 88 20.57 -27.52 -17.85
CA ASN A 88 21.72 -27.80 -18.74
C ASN A 88 23.07 -27.91 -18.01
N GLY A 89 23.09 -28.51 -16.81
CA GLY A 89 24.30 -28.64 -16.00
C GLY A 89 24.78 -27.34 -15.34
N GLN A 90 24.04 -26.23 -15.49
CA GLN A 90 24.32 -24.95 -14.86
C GLN A 90 23.35 -24.67 -13.72
N THR A 91 23.82 -23.88 -12.76
CA THR A 91 23.04 -23.44 -11.60
C THR A 91 22.65 -21.97 -11.76
N HIS A 92 21.37 -21.67 -11.65
CA HIS A 92 20.83 -20.31 -11.75
C HIS A 92 20.12 -19.91 -10.45
N LEU A 93 20.57 -18.82 -9.84
CA LEU A 93 19.91 -18.20 -8.69
C LEU A 93 18.96 -17.12 -9.17
N VAL A 94 17.67 -17.26 -8.88
CA VAL A 94 16.64 -16.33 -9.34
C VAL A 94 15.83 -15.85 -8.15
N ILE A 95 15.47 -14.56 -8.17
CA ILE A 95 14.53 -13.95 -7.23
C ILE A 95 13.13 -14.20 -7.76
N ILE A 96 12.26 -14.79 -6.93
CA ILE A 96 10.84 -14.86 -7.24
C ILE A 96 10.23 -13.49 -6.94
N PRO A 97 9.56 -12.84 -7.90
CA PRO A 97 8.86 -11.60 -7.62
C PRO A 97 7.81 -11.84 -6.52
N PRO A 98 7.66 -10.91 -5.56
CA PRO A 98 6.74 -11.08 -4.43
C PRO A 98 5.32 -11.46 -4.85
N THR A 99 4.85 -10.96 -6.00
CA THR A 99 3.51 -11.24 -6.53
C THR A 99 3.23 -12.69 -6.93
N TYR A 100 4.23 -13.57 -6.95
CA TYR A 100 4.07 -15.00 -7.26
C TYR A 100 4.06 -15.89 -6.01
N TYR A 101 4.29 -15.30 -4.83
CA TYR A 101 4.45 -16.06 -3.60
C TYR A 101 3.75 -15.34 -2.44
N ALA A 102 2.49 -15.72 -2.22
CA ALA A 102 1.52 -15.03 -1.36
C ALA A 102 1.61 -15.40 0.14
N ASP A 103 2.74 -15.96 0.61
CA ASP A 103 2.93 -16.40 2.01
C ASP A 103 2.55 -15.33 3.05
N THR A 104 2.89 -14.07 2.78
CA THR A 104 2.56 -12.94 3.67
C THR A 104 1.06 -12.63 3.60
N ASP A 105 0.45 -12.73 2.43
CA ASP A 105 -0.99 -12.47 2.25
C ASP A 105 -1.82 -13.54 2.96
N ASP A 106 -1.42 -14.81 2.88
CA ASP A 106 -2.06 -15.95 3.55
C ASP A 106 -2.00 -15.86 5.08
N GLN A 107 -1.01 -15.14 5.64
CA GLN A 107 -0.87 -14.96 7.09
C GLN A 107 -1.71 -13.81 7.66
N ILE A 108 -2.20 -12.92 6.78
CA ILE A 108 -2.89 -11.69 7.17
C ILE A 108 -4.38 -11.73 6.83
N SER A 109 -4.80 -12.66 5.95
CA SER A 109 -6.17 -12.82 5.46
C SER A 109 -7.13 -13.55 6.39
#